data_AF-A0A6N9V8A6-F1
#
_entry.id   AF-A0A6N9V8A6-F1
#
_cell.length_a   1.000
_cell.length_b   1.000
_cell.length_c   1.000
_cell.angle_alpha   90.00
_cell.angle_beta   90.00
_cell.angle_gamma   90.00
#
_symmetry.space_group_name_H-M   'P 1'
#
loop_
_entity.id
_entity.type
_entity.pdbx_description
1 polymer ?
#
loop_
_entity_poly.entity_id
_entity_poly.type
_entity_poly.pdbx_seq_one_letter_code
_entity_poly.pdbx_strand_id
1 'polypeptide(L)'
;AHERGVRIVTNAGGLNPAGLAERIRQLAGRLGLPTRVAHVEGDDLSHRPGGWGEGVLTANAYLGGFGIAACLQAGADVVVTGRVTDAALVS
;
A
#
# COMPACT_ATOMS: atom_id res chain seq x y z
N ALA A 1 14.29 -1.31 12.84
CA ALA A 1 13.46 -0.19 12.34
C ALA A 1 12.62 0.41 13.47
N HIS A 2 11.74 -0.40 14.09
CA HIS A 2 10.83 0.04 15.16
C HIS A 2 11.52 0.75 16.35
N GLU A 3 12.53 0.12 16.98
CA GLU A 3 13.30 0.73 18.09
C GLU A 3 13.99 2.05 17.72
N ARG A 4 14.25 2.27 16.42
CA ARG A 4 14.89 3.47 15.89
C ARG A 4 13.87 4.50 15.38
N GLY A 5 12.57 4.28 15.59
CA GLY A 5 11.50 5.16 15.12
C GLY A 5 11.39 5.28 13.59
N VAL A 6 11.96 4.32 12.85
CA VAL A 6 11.93 4.34 11.38
C VAL A 6 10.57 3.87 10.88
N ARG A 7 9.91 4.70 10.07
CA ARG A 7 8.65 4.38 9.40
C ARG A 7 8.93 3.75 8.03
N ILE A 8 8.12 2.76 7.66
CA ILE A 8 8.29 2.00 6.42
C ILE A 8 7.11 2.29 5.49
N VAL A 9 7.41 2.56 4.22
CA VAL A 9 6.41 2.67 3.14
C VAL A 9 6.75 1.63 2.08
N THR A 10 5.76 0.90 1.60
CA THR A 10 5.97 -0.11 0.57
C THR A 10 4.84 -0.16 -0.48
N ASN A 11 5.25 -0.20 -1.74
CA ASN A 11 4.41 -0.41 -2.93
C ASN A 11 4.15 -1.90 -3.22
N ALA A 12 4.35 -2.77 -2.22
CA ALA A 12 4.24 -4.22 -2.36
C ALA A 12 2.81 -4.76 -2.18
N GLY A 13 1.81 -3.91 -1.94
CA GLY A 13 0.42 -4.32 -1.81
C GLY A 13 -0.19 -4.85 -3.10
N GLY A 14 0.41 -4.52 -4.26
CA GLY A 14 -0.02 -5.02 -5.56
C GLY A 14 -1.50 -4.75 -5.79
N LEU A 15 -2.28 -5.81 -5.99
CA LEU A 15 -3.73 -5.75 -6.20
C LEU A 15 -4.56 -5.83 -4.90
N ASN A 16 -3.92 -6.00 -3.74
CA ASN A 16 -4.61 -6.15 -2.46
C ASN A 16 -3.79 -5.54 -1.29
N PRO A 17 -3.68 -4.20 -1.25
CA PRO A 17 -2.98 -3.51 -0.16
C PRO A 17 -3.59 -3.76 1.21
N ALA A 18 -4.93 -3.84 1.31
CA ALA A 18 -5.64 -4.14 2.54
C ALA A 18 -5.27 -5.53 3.10
N GLY A 19 -5.24 -6.54 2.24
CA GLY A 19 -4.89 -7.91 2.60
C GLY A 19 -3.44 -8.03 3.08
N LEU A 20 -2.50 -7.36 2.43
CA LEU A 20 -1.11 -7.33 2.90
C LEU A 20 -0.99 -6.60 4.25
N ALA A 21 -1.66 -5.46 4.42
CA ALA A 21 -1.68 -4.73 5.68
C ALA A 21 -2.19 -5.62 6.83
N GLU A 22 -3.23 -6.40 6.59
CA GLU A 22 -3.78 -7.32 7.58
C GLU A 22 -2.78 -8.44 7.95
N ARG A 23 -2.09 -9.03 6.96
CA ARG A 23 -1.04 -10.03 7.23
C ARG A 23 0.13 -9.45 8.02
N ILE A 24 0.47 -8.18 7.79
CA ILE A 24 1.50 -7.49 8.58
C ILE A 24 1.02 -7.28 10.02
N ARG A 25 -0.23 -6.86 10.25
CA ARG A 25 -0.79 -6.75 11.61
C ARG A 25 -0.74 -8.07 12.36
N GLN A 26 -1.12 -9.16 11.71
CA GLN A 26 -1.06 -10.50 12.29
C GLN A 26 0.38 -10.91 12.62
N LEU A 27 1.33 -10.64 11.73
CA LEU A 27 2.75 -10.91 11.99
C LEU A 27 3.28 -10.07 13.15
N ALA A 28 2.97 -8.78 13.20
CA ALA A 28 3.37 -7.89 14.30
C ALA A 28 2.80 -8.37 15.63
N GLY A 29 1.54 -8.78 15.66
CA GLY A 29 0.90 -9.37 16.84
C GLY A 29 1.60 -10.64 17.33
N ARG A 30 1.95 -11.57 16.42
CA ARG A 30 2.71 -12.78 16.77
C ARG A 30 4.11 -12.48 17.31
N LEU A 31 4.72 -11.38 16.89
CA LEU A 31 6.05 -10.96 17.33
C LEU A 31 6.01 -10.02 18.56
N GLY A 32 4.83 -9.66 19.06
CA GLY A 32 4.68 -8.72 20.18
C GLY A 32 5.11 -7.29 19.86
N LEU A 33 5.11 -6.90 18.58
CA LEU A 33 5.53 -5.58 18.14
C LEU A 33 4.33 -4.62 18.12
N PRO A 34 4.35 -3.49 18.86
CA PRO A 34 3.29 -2.50 18.86
C PRO A 34 3.37 -1.63 17.59
N THR A 35 2.99 -2.20 16.45
CA THR A 35 3.12 -1.57 15.12
C THR A 35 1.77 -1.13 14.57
N ARG A 36 1.63 0.15 14.22
CA ARG A 36 0.47 0.72 13.53
C ARG A 36 0.63 0.53 12.02
N VAL A 37 -0.26 -0.26 11.42
CA VAL A 37 -0.23 -0.57 9.98
C VAL A 37 -1.41 0.07 9.28
N ALA A 38 -1.12 0.93 8.31
CA ALA A 38 -2.08 1.57 7.42
C ALA A 38 -1.88 1.11 5.97
N HIS A 39 -2.88 1.36 5.12
CA HIS A 39 -2.76 1.16 3.70
C HIS A 39 -3.48 2.23 2.88
N VAL A 40 -3.10 2.35 1.60
CA VAL A 40 -3.70 3.25 0.61
C VAL A 40 -4.47 2.42 -0.41
N GLU A 41 -5.71 2.84 -0.69
CA GLU A 41 -6.60 2.26 -1.70
C GLU A 41 -6.99 3.30 -2.76
N GLY A 42 -7.78 2.86 -3.74
CA GLY A 42 -8.30 3.71 -4.83
C GLY A 42 -7.53 3.58 -6.14
N ASP A 43 -6.54 2.69 -6.20
CA ASP A 43 -5.78 2.42 -7.42
C ASP A 43 -6.51 1.45 -8.35
N ASP A 44 -7.36 0.55 -7.83
CA ASP A 44 -8.12 -0.40 -8.64
C ASP A 44 -9.22 0.27 -9.47
N LEU A 45 -9.06 0.22 -10.79
CA LEU A 45 -10.01 0.71 -11.79
C LEU A 45 -10.69 -0.42 -12.57
N SER A 46 -10.54 -1.68 -12.16
CA SER A 46 -11.13 -2.84 -12.85
C SER A 46 -12.65 -2.73 -13.04
N HIS A 47 -13.32 -2.03 -12.13
CA HIS A 47 -14.77 -1.82 -12.11
C HIS A 47 -15.24 -0.56 -12.86
N ARG A 48 -14.39 0.05 -13.70
CA ARG A 48 -14.73 1.22 -14.51
C ARG A 48 -15.97 0.95 -15.40
N PRO A 49 -16.97 1.86 -15.47
CA PRO A 49 -18.06 1.77 -16.44
C PRO A 49 -17.56 1.73 -17.89
N GLY A 50 -18.07 0.79 -18.69
CA GLY A 50 -17.62 0.55 -20.06
C GLY A 50 -16.40 -0.37 -20.18
N GLY A 51 -15.79 -0.76 -19.06
CA GLY A 51 -14.68 -1.71 -19.01
C GLY A 51 -13.39 -1.21 -19.67
N TRP A 52 -12.48 -2.14 -19.91
CA TRP A 52 -11.15 -1.89 -20.50
C TRP A 52 -10.89 -2.66 -21.80
N GLY A 53 -11.88 -3.42 -22.30
CA GLY A 53 -11.74 -4.32 -23.44
C GLY A 53 -11.56 -5.79 -23.03
N GLU A 54 -11.64 -6.69 -24.01
CA GLU A 54 -11.49 -8.13 -23.79
C GLU A 54 -10.05 -8.47 -23.34
N GLY A 55 -9.94 -9.45 -22.43
CA GLY A 55 -8.66 -9.96 -21.96
C GLY A 55 -7.95 -9.12 -20.89
N VAL A 56 -8.54 -8.02 -20.42
CA VAL A 56 -7.95 -7.22 -19.33
C VAL A 56 -8.21 -7.88 -17.98
N LEU A 57 -7.13 -8.26 -17.30
CA LEU A 57 -7.21 -8.91 -15.98
C LEU A 57 -7.24 -7.90 -14.83
N THR A 58 -6.52 -6.79 -14.96
CA THR A 58 -6.41 -5.73 -13.94
C THR A 58 -6.19 -4.37 -14.60
N ALA A 59 -6.70 -3.31 -13.98
CA ALA A 59 -6.40 -1.93 -14.38
C ALA A 59 -6.15 -1.11 -13.12
N ASN A 60 -4.95 -0.53 -12.97
CA ASN A 60 -4.56 0.19 -11.77
C ASN A 60 -3.95 1.56 -12.09
N ALA A 61 -4.36 2.59 -11.33
CA ALA A 61 -3.78 3.93 -11.40
C ALA A 61 -2.60 4.08 -10.43
N TYR A 62 -1.67 4.96 -10.77
CA TYR A 62 -0.56 5.32 -9.87
C TYR A 62 -0.97 6.56 -9.08
N LEU A 63 -1.20 6.39 -7.77
CA LEU A 63 -1.79 7.45 -6.95
C LEU A 63 -0.80 8.50 -6.42
N GLY A 64 0.51 8.26 -6.57
CA GLY A 64 1.54 9.15 -6.03
C GLY A 64 1.58 9.16 -4.49
N GLY A 65 1.97 10.30 -3.91
CA GLY A 65 2.37 10.38 -2.49
C GLY A 65 1.30 10.83 -1.48
N PHE A 66 0.14 11.34 -1.92
CA PHE A 66 -0.81 11.98 -0.99
C PHE A 66 -1.42 11.03 0.03
N GLY A 67 -1.85 9.83 -0.39
CA GLY A 67 -2.37 8.81 0.52
C GLY A 67 -1.31 8.35 1.53
N ILE A 68 -0.06 8.23 1.09
CA ILE A 68 1.08 7.88 1.94
C ILE A 68 1.30 8.94 3.01
N ALA A 69 1.32 10.22 2.62
CA ALA A 69 1.47 11.34 3.54
C ALA A 69 0.34 11.35 4.59
N ALA A 70 -0.91 11.13 4.17
CA ALA A 70 -2.04 11.05 5.08
C ALA A 70 -1.90 9.90 6.11
N CYS A 71 -1.49 8.71 5.67
CA CYS A 71 -1.24 7.58 6.59
C CYS A 71 -0.12 7.90 7.60
N LEU A 72 0.97 8.51 7.15
CA LEU A 72 2.10 8.89 8.02
C LEU A 72 1.70 9.97 9.03
N GLN A 73 0.90 10.95 8.61
CA GLN A 73 0.35 12.00 9.50
C GLN A 73 -0.59 11.42 10.55
N ALA A 74 -1.36 10.39 10.20
CA ALA A 74 -2.19 9.63 11.15
C ALA A 74 -1.39 8.72 12.10
N GLY A 75 -0.07 8.69 12.00
CA GLY A 75 0.82 7.96 12.90
C GLY A 75 1.08 6.50 12.52
N ALA A 76 0.96 6.14 11.25
CA ALA A 76 1.34 4.80 10.78
C ALA A 76 2.87 4.57 10.89
N ASP A 77 3.25 3.40 11.39
CA ASP A 77 4.63 2.90 11.39
C ASP A 77 4.96 2.20 10.08
N VAL A 78 3.95 1.53 9.50
CA VAL A 78 4.03 0.84 8.21
C VAL A 78 2.86 1.28 7.33
N VAL A 79 3.17 1.72 6.11
CA VAL A 79 2.18 2.04 5.07
C VAL A 79 2.35 1.09 3.90
N VAL A 80 1.29 0.34 3.59
CA VAL A 80 1.21 -0.51 2.40
C VAL A 80 0.40 0.21 1.33
N THR A 81 0.86 0.20 0.09
CA THR A 81 0.08 0.77 -1.01
C THR A 81 -0.18 -0.27 -2.08
N GLY A 82 -1.25 -0.06 -2.85
CA GLY A 82 -1.37 -0.61 -4.21
C GLY A 82 -0.36 0.06 -5.13
N ARG A 83 -0.71 0.37 -6.38
CA ARG A 83 0.20 1.07 -7.31
C ARG A 83 0.34 2.56 -6.94
N VAL A 84 1.54 3.00 -6.55
CA VAL A 84 1.84 4.43 -6.27
C VAL A 84 3.04 5.00 -7.01
N THR A 85 4.02 4.16 -7.31
CA THR A 85 5.17 4.48 -8.16
C THR A 85 5.63 3.20 -8.83
N ASP A 86 6.22 3.30 -10.02
CA ASP A 86 7.05 2.22 -10.53
C ASP A 86 8.49 2.49 -10.10
N ALA A 87 9.32 1.46 -10.02
CA ALA A 87 10.75 1.68 -9.87
C ALA A 87 11.29 2.23 -11.20
N ALA A 88 11.18 3.54 -11.42
CA ALA A 88 12.14 4.20 -12.27
C ALA A 88 13.45 4.20 -11.47
N LEU A 89 14.37 3.30 -11.79
CA LEU A 89 15.77 3.55 -11.49
C LEU A 89 16.08 4.92 -12.09
N VAL A 90 16.24 5.94 -11.24
CA VAL A 90 16.88 7.17 -11.67
C VAL A 90 18.28 6.76 -12.14
N SER A 91 18.55 6.92 -13.43
CA SER A 91 19.92 6.93 -13.94
C SER A 91 20.65 8.15 -13.43
#